data_AF-A0A1J1JJZ9-F1
#
_entry.id   AF-A0A1J1JJZ9-F1
#
_cell.length_a   1.000
_cell.length_b   1.000
_cell.length_c   1.000
_cell.angle_alpha   90.00
_cell.angle_beta   90.00
_cell.angle_gamma   90.00
#
_symmetry.space_group_name_H-M   'P 1'
#
loop_
_entity.id
_entity.type
_entity.pdbx_description
1 polymer ?
#
loop_
_entity_poly.entity_id
_entity_poly.type
_entity_poly.pdbx_seq_one_letter_code
_entity_poly.pdbx_strand_id
1 'polypeptide(L)'
;MEQTHETLKQQLSALSQRYPDLGNRLAETAQKLKTAGTPATKTLVDELIAYSQDFSNIQQKLLTQGQPTASQATSVQQLENLLLNLKPAPTHEKTHQQALQILERVLSLTHNEQKDFPSLQTAKNQARELQTAISQQTNQLHSGAEALATGNHPLVALVNLVEKQDSLDDNQWGILEEQITGAFGKSLGVAISRGKINFTVKTTVVSAVTAPKPAIPDIVILDEPQGSRGPELIIVPSIDVTKLPPTIDGKNIFFGNAPLVGKTQEKATLSNINLKILVHLQGFGDRTFAAREYAGTRGQGRRLEAFQINIDPAIAGLSLRYMAHIAAIGDTPLTPEGELVGERGKNRQIEGLAIELIGPQAPNYTVFYTAHIQNKGDVPVCTNGEYCGTKGQGLRIEGMKIWIEAK
;
A
#
# COMPACT_ATOMS: atom_id res chain seq x y z
N MET A 1 -9.99 -2.71 22.49
CA MET A 1 -9.19 -1.57 22.99
C MET A 1 -8.86 -1.70 24.48
N GLU A 2 -9.81 -2.05 25.34
CA GLU A 2 -9.60 -2.13 26.80
C GLU A 2 -8.54 -3.16 27.23
N GLN A 3 -8.54 -4.36 26.64
CA GLN A 3 -7.51 -5.38 26.90
C GLN A 3 -6.11 -4.95 26.43
N THR A 4 -6.00 -4.22 25.32
CA THR A 4 -4.72 -3.75 24.77
C THR A 4 -4.09 -2.67 25.64
N HIS A 5 -4.91 -1.75 26.16
CA HIS A 5 -4.47 -0.70 27.08
C HIS A 5 -3.99 -1.28 28.41
N GLU A 6 -4.72 -2.25 28.97
CA GLU A 6 -4.32 -2.92 30.22
C GLU A 6 -3.04 -3.75 30.05
N THR A 7 -2.90 -4.43 28.91
CA THR A 7 -1.66 -5.15 28.57
C THR A 7 -0.47 -4.19 28.48
N LEU A 8 -0.64 -3.05 27.80
CA LEU A 8 0.40 -2.03 27.68
C LEU A 8 0.83 -1.47 29.03
N LYS A 9 -0.15 -1.21 29.92
CA LYS A 9 0.09 -0.76 31.29
C LYS A 9 0.91 -1.76 32.10
N GLN A 10 0.58 -3.05 32.00
CA GLN A 10 1.33 -4.12 32.65
C GLN A 10 2.77 -4.23 32.13
N GLN A 11 2.96 -4.17 30.80
CA GLN A 11 4.29 -4.21 30.20
C GLN A 11 5.17 -3.03 30.61
N LEU A 12 4.58 -1.83 30.70
CA LEU A 12 5.28 -0.63 31.16
C LEU A 12 5.67 -0.73 32.64
N SER A 13 4.77 -1.22 33.49
CA SER A 13 5.06 -1.46 34.91
C SER A 13 6.22 -2.44 35.10
N ALA A 14 6.23 -3.55 34.35
CA ALA A 14 7.32 -4.52 34.38
C ALA A 14 8.67 -3.90 33.95
N LEU A 15 8.64 -3.02 32.95
CA LEU A 15 9.83 -2.32 32.47
C LEU A 15 10.34 -1.29 33.49
N SER A 16 9.42 -0.55 34.13
CA SER A 16 9.71 0.39 35.21
C SER A 16 10.34 -0.28 36.43
N GLN A 17 10.00 -1.53 36.72
CA GLN A 17 10.57 -2.26 37.87
C GLN A 17 11.98 -2.80 37.59
N ARG A 18 12.31 -3.09 36.32
CA ARG A 18 13.58 -3.74 35.94
C ARG A 18 14.74 -2.75 35.73
N TYR A 19 14.48 -1.53 35.27
CA TYR A 19 15.56 -0.60 34.93
C TYR A 19 16.47 -0.16 36.09
N PRO A 20 16.00 -0.02 37.35
CA PRO A 20 16.89 0.42 38.44
C PRO A 20 17.99 -0.60 38.75
N ASP A 21 17.63 -1.88 38.86
CA ASP A 21 18.59 -2.97 39.11
C ASP A 21 19.59 -3.11 37.95
N LEU A 22 19.07 -3.14 36.72
CA LEU A 22 19.89 -3.22 35.52
C LEU A 22 20.87 -2.05 35.42
N GLY A 23 20.41 -0.83 35.75
CA GLY A 23 21.23 0.38 35.79
C GLY A 23 22.37 0.28 36.81
N ASN A 24 22.09 -0.20 38.03
CA ASN A 24 23.10 -0.39 39.06
C ASN A 24 24.17 -1.41 38.63
N ARG A 25 23.74 -2.54 38.07
CA ARG A 25 24.67 -3.59 37.60
C ARG A 25 25.51 -3.14 36.41
N LEU A 26 24.96 -2.32 35.51
CA LEU A 26 25.72 -1.69 34.43
C LEU A 26 26.74 -0.69 34.96
N ALA A 27 26.38 0.13 35.95
CA ALA A 27 27.31 1.07 36.59
C ALA A 27 28.48 0.35 37.27
N GLU A 28 28.21 -0.72 38.03
CA GLU A 28 29.25 -1.54 38.64
C GLU A 28 30.16 -2.20 37.59
N THR A 29 29.57 -2.72 36.52
CA THR A 29 30.33 -3.36 35.44
C THR A 29 31.18 -2.36 34.68
N ALA A 30 30.66 -1.16 34.41
CA ALA A 30 31.43 -0.07 33.81
C ALA A 30 32.62 0.33 34.69
N GLN A 31 32.42 0.36 36.01
CA GLN A 31 33.50 0.62 36.95
C GLN A 31 34.56 -0.49 36.93
N LYS A 32 34.16 -1.77 36.96
CA LYS A 32 35.08 -2.91 36.87
C LYS A 32 35.84 -2.94 35.55
N LEU A 33 35.19 -2.59 34.45
CA LEU A 33 35.84 -2.44 33.15
C LEU A 33 36.88 -1.31 33.17
N LYS A 34 36.53 -0.16 33.77
CA LYS A 34 37.42 1.00 33.88
C LYS A 34 38.63 0.73 34.77
N THR A 35 38.46 0.05 35.91
CA THR A 35 39.54 -0.13 36.90
C THR A 35 40.36 -1.40 36.68
N ALA A 36 39.74 -2.46 36.18
CA ALA A 36 40.34 -3.80 36.09
C ALA A 36 40.25 -4.42 34.69
N GLY A 37 39.69 -3.72 33.70
CA GLY A 37 39.54 -4.24 32.33
C GLY A 37 38.57 -5.42 32.22
N THR A 38 37.77 -5.69 33.25
CA THR A 38 36.85 -6.84 33.26
C THR A 38 35.66 -6.57 32.34
N PRO A 39 35.41 -7.39 31.30
CA PRO A 39 34.30 -7.19 30.38
C PRO A 39 32.95 -7.49 31.05
N ALA A 40 31.87 -6.96 30.46
CA ALA A 40 30.51 -7.28 30.88
C ALA A 40 30.19 -8.77 30.67
N THR A 41 29.41 -9.33 31.59
CA THR A 41 28.95 -10.72 31.45
C THR A 41 27.92 -10.83 30.33
N LYS A 42 27.91 -11.97 29.64
CA LYS A 42 26.94 -12.26 28.57
C LYS A 42 25.50 -12.07 29.04
N THR A 43 25.18 -12.52 30.25
CA THR A 43 23.85 -12.35 30.87
C THR A 43 23.44 -10.88 30.99
N LEU A 44 24.35 -10.00 31.44
CA LEU A 44 24.03 -8.58 31.57
C LEU A 44 23.80 -7.92 30.20
N VAL A 45 24.58 -8.33 29.19
CA VAL A 45 24.41 -7.85 27.80
C VAL A 45 23.07 -8.34 27.23
N ASP A 46 22.72 -9.61 27.42
CA ASP A 46 21.46 -10.20 26.96
C ASP A 46 20.26 -9.52 27.64
N GLU A 47 20.35 -9.22 28.93
CA GLU A 47 19.31 -8.48 29.68
C GLU A 47 19.13 -7.04 29.20
N LEU A 48 20.23 -6.35 28.85
CA LEU A 48 20.17 -5.00 28.27
C LEU A 48 19.53 -5.01 26.88
N ILE A 49 19.87 -6.00 26.05
CA ILE A 49 19.25 -6.19 24.73
C ILE A 49 17.75 -6.42 24.91
N ALA A 50 17.35 -7.35 25.79
CA ALA A 50 15.95 -7.64 26.06
C ALA A 50 15.19 -6.40 26.56
N TYR A 51 15.78 -5.62 27.47
CA TYR A 51 15.19 -4.37 27.95
C TYR A 51 14.97 -3.36 26.81
N SER A 52 15.94 -3.19 25.91
CA SER A 52 15.83 -2.29 24.75
C SER A 52 14.74 -2.73 23.76
N GLN A 53 14.57 -4.04 23.58
CA GLN A 53 13.55 -4.62 22.72
C GLN A 53 12.17 -4.43 23.34
N ASP A 54 12.00 -4.71 24.63
CA ASP A 54 10.74 -4.50 25.35
C ASP A 54 10.29 -3.03 25.27
N PHE A 55 11.22 -2.09 25.44
CA PHE A 55 10.96 -0.65 25.30
C PHE A 55 10.48 -0.30 23.88
N SER A 56 11.20 -0.77 22.87
CA SER A 56 10.87 -0.53 21.45
C SER A 56 9.52 -1.15 21.07
N ASN A 57 9.20 -2.33 21.60
CA ASN A 57 7.93 -3.00 21.39
C ASN A 57 6.76 -2.17 21.95
N ILE A 58 6.93 -1.57 23.13
CA ILE A 58 5.93 -0.67 23.72
C ILE A 58 5.75 0.58 22.85
N GLN A 59 6.84 1.18 22.35
CA GLN A 59 6.76 2.30 21.40
C GLN A 59 5.90 1.92 20.19
N GLN A 60 6.20 0.79 19.54
CA GLN A 60 5.45 0.33 18.36
C GLN A 60 3.97 0.08 18.67
N LYS A 61 3.68 -0.54 19.82
CA LYS A 61 2.29 -0.72 20.25
C LYS A 61 1.59 0.61 20.46
N LEU A 62 2.22 1.60 21.09
CA LEU A 62 1.65 2.94 21.24
C LEU A 62 1.45 3.65 19.89
N LEU A 63 2.40 3.52 18.94
CA LEU A 63 2.23 4.01 17.57
C LEU A 63 0.98 3.42 16.90
N THR A 64 0.78 2.10 17.01
CA THR A 64 -0.39 1.43 16.44
C THR A 64 -1.70 1.75 17.16
N GLN A 65 -1.64 2.24 18.40
CA GLN A 65 -2.80 2.79 19.12
C GLN A 65 -3.05 4.27 18.81
N GLY A 66 -2.34 4.88 17.85
CA GLY A 66 -2.57 6.26 17.41
C GLY A 66 -1.76 7.32 18.14
N GLN A 67 -0.64 6.96 18.79
CA GLN A 67 0.32 7.91 19.37
C GLN A 67 1.56 8.07 18.47
N PRO A 68 1.57 9.01 17.50
CA PRO A 68 2.68 9.16 16.56
C PRO A 68 3.99 9.60 17.26
N THR A 69 3.88 10.33 18.37
CA THR A 69 5.01 10.80 19.19
C THR A 69 5.66 9.69 20.01
N ALA A 70 5.06 8.48 20.09
CA ALA A 70 5.65 7.35 20.79
C ALA A 70 7.00 6.92 20.21
N SER A 71 7.23 7.17 18.91
CA SER A 71 8.54 6.94 18.25
C SER A 71 9.67 7.81 18.80
N GLN A 72 9.33 8.96 19.40
CA GLN A 72 10.30 9.95 19.90
C GLN A 72 10.55 9.82 21.41
N ALA A 73 9.79 8.98 22.11
CA ALA A 73 9.97 8.77 23.54
C ALA A 73 11.32 8.08 23.82
N THR A 74 12.13 8.67 24.69
CA THR A 74 13.46 8.18 25.08
C THR A 74 13.49 7.61 26.50
N SER A 75 12.37 7.67 27.23
CA SER A 75 12.27 7.23 28.63
C SER A 75 10.96 6.50 28.92
N VAL A 76 10.98 5.63 29.94
CA VAL A 76 9.79 4.90 30.41
C VAL A 76 8.71 5.88 30.86
N GLN A 77 9.09 6.95 31.55
CA GLN A 77 8.17 8.01 31.99
C GLN A 77 7.46 8.72 30.83
N GLN A 78 8.15 8.96 29.72
CA GLN A 78 7.49 9.52 28.52
C GLN A 78 6.48 8.53 27.94
N LEU A 79 6.77 7.23 27.92
CA LEU A 79 5.81 6.22 27.48
C LEU A 79 4.61 6.11 28.43
N GLU A 80 4.80 6.22 29.74
CA GLU A 80 3.72 6.28 30.74
C GLU A 80 2.79 7.47 30.48
N ASN A 81 3.37 8.66 30.26
CA ASN A 81 2.60 9.87 29.97
C ASN A 81 1.86 9.77 28.64
N LEU A 82 2.44 9.15 27.62
CA LEU A 82 1.77 8.91 26.34
C LEU A 82 0.62 7.90 26.48
N LEU A 83 0.80 6.87 27.31
CA LEU A 83 -0.25 5.90 27.63
C LEU A 83 -1.43 6.58 28.37
N LEU A 84 -1.14 7.44 29.36
CA LEU A 84 -2.15 8.20 30.10
C LEU A 84 -2.96 9.15 29.19
N ASN A 85 -2.34 9.64 28.11
CA ASN A 85 -2.95 10.56 27.16
C ASN A 85 -3.51 9.87 25.90
N LEU A 86 -3.58 8.53 25.87
CA LEU A 86 -4.28 7.80 24.81
C LEU A 86 -5.77 8.10 24.86
N LYS A 87 -6.21 8.97 23.94
CA LYS A 87 -7.61 9.02 23.52
C LYS A 87 -7.91 7.72 22.74
N PRO A 88 -9.04 7.05 22.96
CA PRO A 88 -9.40 5.87 22.18
C PRO A 88 -9.42 6.26 20.70
N ALA A 89 -8.75 5.46 19.85
CA ALA A 89 -8.75 5.66 18.41
C ALA A 89 -10.19 5.71 17.88
N PRO A 90 -10.49 6.48 16.81
CA PRO A 90 -11.79 6.41 16.16
C PRO A 90 -12.04 4.96 15.75
N THR A 91 -13.07 4.35 16.30
CA THR A 91 -13.45 2.98 15.97
C THR A 91 -13.87 2.92 14.50
N HIS A 92 -13.03 2.33 13.65
CA HIS A 92 -13.39 1.95 12.28
C HIS A 92 -14.52 0.91 12.23
N GLU A 93 -14.98 0.43 13.39
CA GLU A 93 -16.09 -0.48 13.60
C GLU A 93 -17.35 -0.06 12.84
N LYS A 94 -17.73 1.23 12.87
CA LYS A 94 -18.91 1.71 12.12
C LYS A 94 -18.73 1.56 10.60
N THR A 95 -17.56 1.91 10.08
CA THR A 95 -17.23 1.80 8.66
C THR A 95 -17.13 0.33 8.22
N HIS A 96 -16.56 -0.54 9.05
CA HIS A 96 -16.48 -1.98 8.78
C HIS A 96 -17.86 -2.64 8.82
N GLN A 97 -18.69 -2.30 9.81
CA GLN A 97 -20.07 -2.78 9.89
C GLN A 97 -20.89 -2.35 8.66
N GLN A 98 -20.78 -1.08 8.25
CA GLN A 98 -21.46 -0.59 7.05
C GLN A 98 -21.00 -1.33 5.79
N ALA A 99 -19.69 -1.56 5.62
CA ALA A 99 -19.16 -2.30 4.49
C ALA A 99 -19.65 -3.76 4.49
N LEU A 100 -19.67 -4.44 5.63
CA LEU A 100 -20.14 -5.82 5.75
C LEU A 100 -21.65 -5.95 5.43
N GLN A 101 -22.47 -4.98 5.84
CA GLN A 101 -23.90 -4.94 5.50
C GLN A 101 -24.14 -4.82 3.98
N ILE A 102 -23.33 -4.00 3.30
CA ILE A 102 -23.40 -3.85 1.83
C ILE A 102 -23.01 -5.17 1.15
N LEU A 103 -21.96 -5.83 1.62
CA LEU A 103 -21.53 -7.11 1.07
C LEU A 103 -22.57 -8.22 1.28
N GLU A 104 -23.21 -8.27 2.45
CA GLU A 104 -24.31 -9.21 2.71
C GLU A 104 -25.48 -8.99 1.74
N ARG A 105 -25.85 -7.73 1.47
CA ARG A 105 -26.87 -7.38 0.48
C ARG A 105 -26.51 -7.93 -0.90
N VAL A 106 -25.28 -7.74 -1.37
CA VAL A 106 -24.81 -8.32 -2.64
C VAL A 106 -24.93 -9.83 -2.65
N LEU A 107 -24.52 -10.50 -1.57
CA LEU A 107 -24.56 -11.96 -1.47
C LEU A 107 -25.99 -12.52 -1.48
N SER A 108 -26.97 -11.72 -1.07
CA SER A 108 -28.39 -12.07 -1.11
C SER A 108 -29.04 -11.88 -2.49
N LEU A 109 -28.35 -11.28 -3.46
CA LEU A 109 -28.84 -11.15 -4.84
C LEU A 109 -28.94 -12.52 -5.53
N THR A 110 -30.03 -12.69 -6.28
CA THR A 110 -30.37 -13.87 -7.06
C THR A 110 -30.90 -13.47 -8.42
N HIS A 111 -30.79 -14.39 -9.39
CA HIS A 111 -31.38 -14.22 -10.71
C HIS A 111 -32.64 -15.07 -10.81
N ASN A 112 -33.76 -14.49 -11.26
CA ASN A 112 -35.07 -15.16 -11.25
C ASN A 112 -35.14 -16.38 -12.18
N GLU A 113 -34.52 -16.29 -13.37
CA GLU A 113 -34.60 -17.34 -14.40
C GLU A 113 -33.42 -18.33 -14.38
N GLN A 114 -32.19 -17.86 -14.10
CA GLN A 114 -30.96 -18.65 -14.19
C GLN A 114 -30.21 -18.69 -12.85
N LYS A 115 -30.32 -19.81 -12.13
CA LYS A 115 -29.68 -19.98 -10.81
C LYS A 115 -28.15 -19.81 -10.83
N ASP A 116 -27.52 -20.20 -11.94
CA ASP A 116 -26.06 -20.15 -12.13
C ASP A 116 -25.62 -19.03 -13.08
N PHE A 117 -26.28 -17.87 -13.03
CA PHE A 117 -25.94 -16.74 -13.92
C PHE A 117 -24.47 -16.28 -13.69
N PRO A 118 -23.55 -16.48 -14.66
CA PRO A 118 -22.11 -16.37 -14.42
C PRO A 118 -21.67 -14.98 -13.94
N SER A 119 -22.21 -13.91 -14.54
CA SER A 119 -21.82 -12.54 -14.18
C SER A 119 -22.23 -12.14 -12.76
N LEU A 120 -23.35 -12.67 -12.26
CA LEU A 120 -23.74 -12.48 -10.87
C LEU A 120 -22.85 -13.31 -9.93
N GLN A 121 -22.44 -14.51 -10.33
CA GLN A 121 -21.50 -15.32 -9.54
C GLN A 121 -20.13 -14.64 -9.40
N THR A 122 -19.63 -13.98 -10.45
CA THR A 122 -18.41 -13.17 -10.39
C THR A 122 -18.53 -12.06 -9.34
N ALA A 123 -19.63 -11.29 -9.36
CA ALA A 123 -19.87 -10.25 -8.36
C ALA A 123 -19.98 -10.81 -6.93
N LYS A 124 -20.64 -11.96 -6.75
CA LYS A 124 -20.77 -12.62 -5.45
C LYS A 124 -19.43 -13.16 -4.94
N ASN A 125 -18.57 -13.68 -5.81
CA ASN A 125 -17.23 -14.14 -5.43
C ASN A 125 -16.36 -12.97 -4.96
N GLN A 126 -16.34 -11.85 -5.70
CA GLN A 126 -15.63 -10.64 -5.27
C GLN A 126 -16.15 -10.11 -3.93
N ALA A 127 -17.47 -10.18 -3.70
CA ALA A 127 -18.06 -9.81 -2.42
C ALA A 127 -17.62 -10.73 -1.27
N ARG A 128 -17.50 -12.05 -1.48
CA ARG A 128 -16.98 -13.01 -0.48
C ARG A 128 -15.51 -12.76 -0.15
N GLU A 129 -14.70 -12.49 -1.17
CA GLU A 129 -13.29 -12.17 -0.99
C GLU A 129 -13.11 -10.92 -0.14
N LEU A 130 -13.84 -9.83 -0.45
CA LEU A 130 -13.85 -8.61 0.34
C LEU A 130 -14.41 -8.81 1.74
N GLN A 131 -15.46 -9.61 1.92
CA GLN A 131 -16.03 -9.92 3.23
C GLN A 131 -15.00 -10.65 4.11
N THR A 132 -14.27 -11.59 3.52
CA THR A 132 -13.19 -12.32 4.20
C THR A 132 -12.04 -11.39 4.58
N ALA A 133 -11.61 -10.51 3.66
CA ALA A 133 -10.55 -9.54 3.93
C ALA A 133 -10.92 -8.53 5.05
N ILE A 134 -12.14 -8.00 5.01
CA ILE A 134 -12.62 -7.00 5.99
C ILE A 134 -12.85 -7.64 7.38
N SER A 135 -13.36 -8.88 7.43
CA SER A 135 -13.57 -9.59 8.70
C SER A 135 -12.27 -10.03 9.37
N GLN A 136 -11.21 -10.31 8.59
CA GLN A 136 -9.90 -10.68 9.11
C GLN A 136 -9.09 -9.48 9.62
N GLN A 137 -9.39 -8.26 9.17
CA GLN A 137 -8.62 -7.06 9.49
C GLN A 137 -9.47 -6.06 10.29
N THR A 138 -9.58 -6.27 11.61
CA THR A 138 -10.40 -5.41 12.51
C THR A 138 -9.66 -4.21 13.09
N ASN A 139 -8.33 -4.17 12.98
CA ASN A 139 -7.46 -3.16 13.61
C ASN A 139 -7.00 -2.04 12.66
N GLN A 140 -7.32 -2.12 11.37
CA GLN A 140 -6.96 -1.13 10.35
C GLN A 140 -8.10 -1.02 9.32
N LEU A 141 -8.32 0.19 8.80
CA LEU A 141 -9.30 0.43 7.75
C LEU A 141 -8.87 -0.27 6.45
N HIS A 142 -9.63 -1.25 5.99
CA HIS A 142 -9.40 -1.88 4.68
C HIS A 142 -9.82 -0.91 3.57
N SER A 143 -9.00 -0.69 2.55
CA SER A 143 -9.30 0.23 1.45
C SER A 143 -10.62 -0.11 0.73
N GLY A 144 -10.93 -1.41 0.60
CA GLY A 144 -12.23 -1.87 0.12
C GLY A 144 -13.40 -1.53 1.05
N ALA A 145 -13.21 -1.51 2.38
CA ALA A 145 -14.25 -1.09 3.32
C ALA A 145 -14.53 0.41 3.22
N GLU A 146 -13.49 1.21 3.00
CA GLU A 146 -13.61 2.65 2.74
C GLU A 146 -14.35 2.92 1.43
N ALA A 147 -13.98 2.24 0.34
CA ALA A 147 -14.65 2.36 -0.95
C ALA A 147 -16.13 1.97 -0.88
N LEU A 148 -16.46 0.89 -0.14
CA LEU A 148 -17.85 0.47 0.08
C LEU A 148 -18.63 1.50 0.93
N ALA A 149 -18.02 2.04 1.98
CA ALA A 149 -18.69 2.99 2.87
C ALA A 149 -18.87 4.39 2.24
N THR A 150 -17.94 4.82 1.40
CA THR A 150 -18.01 6.08 0.64
C THR A 150 -18.88 5.99 -0.61
N GLY A 151 -19.29 4.77 -0.99
CA GLY A 151 -20.13 4.52 -2.16
C GLY A 151 -19.36 4.40 -3.49
N ASN A 152 -18.04 4.54 -3.47
CA ASN A 152 -17.16 4.48 -4.63
C ASN A 152 -16.73 3.05 -4.95
N HIS A 153 -17.68 2.12 -5.07
CA HIS A 153 -17.40 0.71 -5.35
C HIS A 153 -18.43 0.10 -6.31
N PRO A 154 -18.01 -0.70 -7.31
CA PRO A 154 -18.94 -1.34 -8.26
C PRO A 154 -20.03 -2.21 -7.60
N LEU A 155 -19.70 -2.86 -6.47
CA LEU A 155 -20.70 -3.61 -5.69
C LEU A 155 -21.77 -2.73 -5.03
N VAL A 156 -21.45 -1.48 -4.68
CA VAL A 156 -22.44 -0.50 -4.20
C VAL A 156 -23.35 -0.10 -5.35
N ALA A 157 -22.76 0.15 -6.54
CA ALA A 157 -23.53 0.44 -7.74
C ALA A 157 -24.51 -0.70 -8.08
N LEU A 158 -24.09 -1.95 -7.88
CA LEU A 158 -24.91 -3.14 -8.12
C LEU A 158 -26.14 -3.15 -7.20
N VAL A 159 -25.93 -2.92 -5.90
CA VAL A 159 -27.01 -2.85 -4.91
C VAL A 159 -27.94 -1.69 -5.22
N ASN A 160 -27.41 -0.51 -5.54
CA ASN A 160 -28.21 0.68 -5.84
C ASN A 160 -29.07 0.50 -7.10
N LEU A 161 -28.54 -0.07 -8.17
CA LEU A 161 -29.32 -0.31 -9.39
C LEU A 161 -30.48 -1.29 -9.17
N VAL A 162 -30.30 -2.28 -8.28
CA VAL A 162 -31.36 -3.26 -7.96
C VAL A 162 -32.34 -2.71 -6.92
N GLU A 163 -31.88 -1.97 -5.92
CA GLU A 163 -32.72 -1.48 -4.80
C GLU A 163 -33.48 -0.19 -5.14
N LYS A 164 -32.90 0.68 -5.98
CA LYS A 164 -33.43 2.01 -6.26
C LYS A 164 -33.90 2.19 -7.70
N GLN A 165 -34.15 1.10 -8.43
CA GLN A 165 -34.49 1.10 -9.85
C GLN A 165 -35.57 2.12 -10.23
N ASP A 166 -36.63 2.26 -9.42
CA ASP A 166 -37.77 3.15 -9.69
C ASP A 166 -37.53 4.63 -9.32
N SER A 167 -36.40 4.93 -8.67
CA SER A 167 -36.10 6.26 -8.11
C SER A 167 -34.86 6.92 -8.68
N LEU A 168 -34.12 6.24 -9.55
CA LEU A 168 -32.92 6.74 -10.21
C LEU A 168 -33.30 7.54 -11.46
N ASP A 169 -32.70 8.72 -11.65
CA ASP A 169 -32.78 9.45 -12.91
C ASP A 169 -31.86 8.84 -13.99
N ASP A 170 -32.09 9.21 -15.25
CA ASP A 170 -31.35 8.66 -16.40
C ASP A 170 -29.83 8.87 -16.31
N ASN A 171 -29.37 9.98 -15.72
CA ASN A 171 -27.94 10.26 -15.56
C ASN A 171 -27.33 9.38 -14.47
N GLN A 172 -28.01 9.25 -13.33
CA GLN A 172 -27.59 8.37 -12.24
C GLN A 172 -27.57 6.91 -12.68
N TRP A 173 -28.60 6.48 -13.43
CA TRP A 173 -28.66 5.15 -14.00
C TRP A 173 -27.46 4.88 -14.92
N GLY A 174 -27.18 5.80 -15.86
CA GLY A 174 -26.06 5.67 -16.79
C GLY A 174 -24.70 5.54 -16.09
N ILE A 175 -24.45 6.36 -15.06
CA ILE A 175 -23.20 6.30 -14.28
C ILE A 175 -23.05 4.94 -13.57
N LEU A 176 -24.11 4.44 -12.95
CA LEU A 176 -24.06 3.16 -12.25
C LEU A 176 -23.94 1.98 -13.22
N GLU A 177 -24.63 2.03 -14.37
CA GLU A 177 -24.55 1.00 -15.41
C GLU A 177 -23.16 0.94 -16.03
N GLU A 178 -22.49 2.07 -16.23
CA GLU A 178 -21.11 2.14 -16.70
C GLU A 178 -20.15 1.48 -15.71
N GLN A 179 -20.31 1.77 -14.40
CA GLN A 179 -19.51 1.13 -13.35
C GLN A 179 -19.70 -0.39 -13.30
N ILE A 180 -20.93 -0.88 -13.47
CA ILE A 180 -21.22 -2.32 -13.53
C ILE A 180 -20.67 -2.95 -14.80
N THR A 181 -20.83 -2.29 -15.93
CA THR A 181 -20.36 -2.79 -17.22
C THR A 181 -18.84 -2.90 -17.23
N GLY A 182 -18.14 -1.91 -16.67
CA GLY A 182 -16.68 -1.90 -16.55
C GLY A 182 -16.15 -2.98 -15.62
N ALA A 183 -16.86 -3.29 -14.53
CA ALA A 183 -16.39 -4.25 -13.52
C ALA A 183 -16.85 -5.71 -13.75
N PHE A 184 -18.11 -5.91 -14.17
CA PHE A 184 -18.77 -7.23 -14.21
C PHE A 184 -19.31 -7.62 -15.60
N GLY A 185 -19.17 -6.73 -16.58
CA GLY A 185 -19.59 -6.94 -17.96
C GLY A 185 -21.04 -6.55 -18.26
N LYS A 186 -21.32 -6.34 -19.55
CA LYS A 186 -22.62 -5.84 -20.07
C LYS A 186 -23.81 -6.75 -19.73
N SER A 187 -23.59 -8.06 -19.63
CA SER A 187 -24.63 -9.04 -19.33
C SER A 187 -25.29 -8.79 -17.98
N LEU A 188 -24.54 -8.33 -16.97
CA LEU A 188 -25.10 -8.03 -15.66
C LEU A 188 -25.96 -6.77 -15.69
N GLY A 189 -25.50 -5.69 -16.35
CA GLY A 189 -26.28 -4.46 -16.52
C GLY A 189 -27.61 -4.71 -17.24
N VAL A 190 -27.59 -5.49 -18.33
CA VAL A 190 -28.80 -5.86 -19.10
C VAL A 190 -29.76 -6.73 -18.27
N ALA A 191 -29.25 -7.61 -17.41
CA ALA A 191 -30.10 -8.42 -16.55
C ALA A 191 -30.81 -7.56 -15.49
N ILE A 192 -30.13 -6.53 -14.95
CA ILE A 192 -30.69 -5.60 -13.98
C ILE A 192 -31.73 -4.68 -14.64
N SER A 193 -31.44 -4.10 -15.81
CA SER A 193 -32.41 -3.25 -16.52
C SER A 193 -33.69 -4.00 -16.91
N ARG A 194 -33.61 -5.32 -17.08
CA ARG A 194 -34.76 -6.21 -17.32
C ARG A 194 -35.45 -6.72 -16.05
N GLY A 195 -35.04 -6.28 -14.86
CA GLY A 195 -35.63 -6.69 -13.58
C GLY A 195 -35.38 -8.16 -13.21
N LYS A 196 -34.35 -8.79 -13.80
CA LYS A 196 -34.08 -10.24 -13.61
C LYS A 196 -33.27 -10.56 -12.37
N ILE A 197 -32.69 -9.55 -11.73
CA ILE A 197 -31.88 -9.65 -10.51
C ILE A 197 -32.69 -9.11 -9.33
N ASN A 198 -32.87 -9.91 -8.28
CA ASN A 198 -33.64 -9.52 -7.09
C ASN A 198 -32.97 -10.02 -5.80
N PHE A 199 -33.29 -9.39 -4.67
CA PHE A 199 -32.88 -9.86 -3.35
C PHE A 199 -33.66 -11.12 -2.94
N THR A 200 -32.98 -12.06 -2.29
CA THR A 200 -33.63 -13.25 -1.73
C THR A 200 -34.55 -12.82 -0.58
N VAL A 201 -35.85 -12.77 -0.82
CA VAL A 201 -36.84 -12.57 0.26
C VAL A 201 -36.88 -13.86 1.08
N LYS A 202 -36.43 -13.82 2.33
CA LYS A 202 -36.76 -14.87 3.31
C LYS A 202 -38.25 -14.72 3.66
N THR A 203 -39.12 -15.24 2.81
CA THR A 203 -40.54 -15.34 3.11
C THR A 203 -40.74 -16.50 4.08
N THR A 204 -40.92 -16.19 5.37
CA THR A 204 -41.64 -17.07 6.28
C THR A 204 -43.02 -17.32 5.68
N VAL A 205 -43.22 -18.52 5.16
CA VAL A 205 -44.48 -18.98 4.59
C VAL A 205 -45.48 -19.10 5.75
N VAL A 206 -46.38 -18.13 5.89
CA VAL A 206 -47.68 -18.40 6.49
C VAL A 206 -48.58 -18.80 5.34
N SER A 207 -48.95 -20.08 5.32
CA SER A 207 -49.97 -20.62 4.43
C SER A 207 -51.25 -19.77 4.53
N ALA A 208 -51.64 -19.14 3.43
CA ALA A 208 -52.97 -18.58 3.27
C ALA A 208 -53.63 -19.27 2.08
N VAL A 209 -54.82 -19.79 2.39
CA VAL A 209 -55.69 -20.67 1.64
C VAL A 209 -56.24 -20.00 0.37
N THR A 210 -56.50 -20.86 -0.62
CA THR A 210 -57.04 -20.62 -1.96
C THR A 210 -58.45 -20.03 -2.00
N ALA A 211 -58.72 -19.31 -3.12
CA ALA A 211 -60.01 -19.05 -3.81
C ALA A 211 -60.70 -17.68 -3.59
N PRO A 212 -61.53 -17.17 -4.53
CA PRO A 212 -61.42 -17.15 -5.99
C PRO A 212 -61.62 -15.73 -6.60
N LYS A 213 -61.38 -15.62 -7.92
CA LYS A 213 -61.49 -14.44 -8.80
C LYS A 213 -62.85 -13.71 -8.75
N PRO A 214 -62.89 -12.36 -8.68
CA PRO A 214 -64.04 -11.56 -9.10
C PRO A 214 -63.81 -10.86 -10.44
N ALA A 215 -64.93 -10.60 -11.11
CA ALA A 215 -65.08 -10.14 -12.49
C ALA A 215 -64.79 -8.65 -12.72
N ILE A 216 -64.48 -8.34 -13.98
CA ILE A 216 -64.33 -7.01 -14.58
C ILE A 216 -65.70 -6.35 -14.73
N PRO A 217 -65.83 -5.03 -14.51
CA PRO A 217 -66.82 -4.23 -15.21
C PRO A 217 -66.20 -3.18 -16.15
N ASP A 218 -67.04 -2.81 -17.12
CA ASP A 218 -66.84 -2.12 -18.41
C ASP A 218 -66.65 -0.58 -18.39
N ILE A 219 -65.88 -0.09 -19.40
CA ILE A 219 -66.04 1.16 -20.21
C ILE A 219 -65.81 2.51 -19.46
N VAL A 220 -65.06 3.51 -19.98
CA VAL A 220 -65.43 4.53 -20.99
C VAL A 220 -64.18 5.23 -21.56
N ILE A 221 -64.15 5.36 -22.89
CA ILE A 221 -63.22 6.16 -23.71
C ILE A 221 -63.68 7.63 -23.73
N LEU A 222 -62.76 8.59 -23.62
CA LEU A 222 -63.00 9.98 -23.99
C LEU A 222 -61.87 10.49 -24.91
N ASP A 223 -62.30 11.07 -26.02
CA ASP A 223 -61.55 11.55 -27.19
C ASP A 223 -60.63 12.76 -26.96
N GLU A 224 -59.72 12.92 -27.93
CA GLU A 224 -58.87 14.10 -28.22
C GLU A 224 -59.67 15.41 -28.41
N PRO A 225 -58.96 16.56 -28.34
CA PRO A 225 -59.26 17.64 -29.26
C PRO A 225 -58.04 18.07 -30.11
N GLN A 226 -58.36 18.28 -31.38
CA GLN A 226 -57.54 18.83 -32.45
C GLN A 226 -57.32 20.35 -32.33
N GLY A 227 -56.10 20.79 -32.64
CA GLY A 227 -55.84 21.87 -33.61
C GLY A 227 -55.73 23.32 -33.12
N SER A 228 -54.63 24.01 -33.47
CA SER A 228 -54.62 25.33 -34.12
C SER A 228 -53.20 25.92 -34.31
N ARG A 229 -52.71 25.84 -35.56
CA ARG A 229 -51.98 26.84 -36.41
C ARG A 229 -50.89 27.77 -35.80
N GLY A 230 -49.72 27.78 -36.47
CA GLY A 230 -48.69 28.83 -36.42
C GLY A 230 -49.10 30.16 -37.11
N PRO A 231 -48.17 31.12 -37.31
CA PRO A 231 -47.30 31.06 -38.50
C PRO A 231 -45.85 31.61 -38.37
N GLU A 232 -45.06 31.24 -39.40
CA GLU A 232 -43.94 31.91 -40.11
C GLU A 232 -42.75 32.54 -39.36
N LEU A 233 -41.50 32.06 -39.56
CA LEU A 233 -40.58 32.27 -40.71
C LEU A 233 -40.16 33.74 -40.93
N ILE A 234 -38.94 34.08 -40.49
CA ILE A 234 -38.11 35.13 -41.09
C ILE A 234 -36.72 34.55 -41.37
N ILE A 235 -36.24 34.85 -42.58
CA ILE A 235 -35.13 34.26 -43.34
C ILE A 235 -33.97 35.31 -43.39
N VAL A 236 -32.78 34.91 -42.90
CA VAL A 236 -31.36 35.25 -43.24
C VAL A 236 -30.88 36.73 -43.37
N PRO A 237 -29.56 37.06 -43.36
CA PRO A 237 -28.39 36.25 -43.79
C PRO A 237 -27.13 36.21 -42.90
N SER A 238 -26.33 35.19 -43.20
CA SER A 238 -24.97 34.89 -42.78
C SER A 238 -23.96 35.98 -43.14
N ILE A 239 -22.96 36.19 -42.28
CA ILE A 239 -21.62 36.67 -42.67
C ILE A 239 -20.56 35.83 -41.94
N ASP A 240 -19.73 35.17 -42.75
CA ASP A 240 -18.44 34.57 -42.39
C ASP A 240 -17.43 35.66 -41.98
N VAL A 241 -16.64 35.42 -40.92
CA VAL A 241 -15.23 35.85 -40.87
C VAL A 241 -14.40 34.84 -40.08
N THR A 242 -13.51 34.16 -40.79
CA THR A 242 -12.32 33.48 -40.25
C THR A 242 -11.25 34.52 -39.91
N LYS A 243 -10.53 34.37 -38.78
CA LYS A 243 -9.08 34.67 -38.70
C LYS A 243 -8.40 34.13 -37.43
N LEU A 244 -7.23 33.54 -37.72
CA LEU A 244 -6.16 32.87 -36.97
C LEU A 244 -5.76 33.35 -35.55
N PRO A 245 -5.01 32.48 -34.80
CA PRO A 245 -4.43 32.78 -33.48
C PRO A 245 -3.20 33.69 -33.55
N PRO A 246 -2.84 34.39 -32.45
CA PRO A 246 -1.64 35.20 -32.40
C PRO A 246 -0.36 34.35 -32.37
N THR A 247 0.60 34.76 -33.21
CA THR A 247 1.95 34.22 -33.36
C THR A 247 2.93 34.97 -32.45
N ILE A 248 4.04 34.29 -32.13
CA ILE A 248 5.15 34.64 -31.25
C ILE A 248 6.06 35.74 -31.85
N ASP A 249 6.52 36.66 -31.00
CA ASP A 249 7.42 37.79 -31.30
C ASP A 249 8.78 37.37 -31.91
N GLY A 250 8.89 37.52 -33.22
CA GLY A 250 10.07 37.17 -34.00
C GLY A 250 11.28 38.08 -33.80
N LYS A 251 12.37 37.53 -33.22
CA LYS A 251 13.75 37.84 -33.64
C LYS A 251 14.80 36.79 -33.20
N ASN A 252 15.27 36.08 -34.22
CA ASN A 252 16.57 35.44 -34.51
C ASN A 252 17.33 34.61 -33.46
N ILE A 253 17.51 33.35 -33.86
CA ILE A 253 18.54 32.37 -33.47
C ILE A 253 19.88 32.76 -34.14
N PHE A 254 21.01 32.70 -33.42
CA PHE A 254 22.36 32.76 -34.01
C PHE A 254 23.28 31.73 -33.34
N PHE A 255 23.99 30.97 -34.19
CA PHE A 255 24.99 29.96 -33.83
C PHE A 255 26.40 30.58 -33.79
N GLY A 256 27.24 30.12 -32.86
CA GLY A 256 28.70 30.00 -33.09
C GLY A 256 29.65 30.80 -32.18
N ASN A 257 30.49 30.04 -31.48
CA ASN A 257 31.93 30.24 -31.23
C ASN A 257 32.38 31.15 -30.06
N ALA A 258 33.22 30.53 -29.20
CA ALA A 258 33.74 30.96 -27.90
C ALA A 258 34.69 32.19 -27.94
N PRO A 259 35.10 32.72 -26.77
CA PRO A 259 36.31 32.16 -26.15
C PRO A 259 36.26 31.92 -24.63
N LEU A 260 37.10 30.96 -24.25
CA LEU A 260 37.56 30.63 -22.90
C LEU A 260 38.18 31.84 -22.17
N VAL A 261 38.00 31.87 -20.84
CA VAL A 261 38.84 32.40 -19.73
C VAL A 261 37.85 32.97 -18.69
N GLY A 262 37.70 32.44 -17.48
CA GLY A 262 38.76 32.12 -16.53
C GLY A 262 38.29 31.14 -15.47
N LYS A 263 39.24 30.31 -15.03
CA LYS A 263 39.11 29.32 -13.98
C LYS A 263 38.83 30.00 -12.65
N THR A 264 37.70 29.67 -12.04
CA THR A 264 37.64 29.49 -10.59
C THR A 264 37.43 28.00 -10.37
N GLN A 265 38.48 27.33 -9.90
CA GLN A 265 38.39 25.94 -9.47
C GLN A 265 37.52 25.89 -8.22
N GLU A 266 36.21 25.73 -8.41
CA GLU A 266 35.39 25.09 -7.39
C GLU A 266 35.77 23.62 -7.39
N LYS A 267 36.51 23.26 -6.35
CA LYS A 267 36.78 21.90 -5.92
C LYS A 267 35.48 21.10 -5.99
N ALA A 268 35.39 20.21 -6.98
CA ALA A 268 34.21 19.37 -7.22
C ALA A 268 33.82 18.66 -5.93
N THR A 269 32.74 19.13 -5.30
CA THR A 269 32.08 18.44 -4.22
C THR A 269 31.56 17.11 -4.76
N LEU A 270 31.99 16.00 -4.14
CA LEU A 270 31.58 14.62 -4.41
C LEU A 270 30.16 14.55 -4.98
N SER A 271 30.04 14.27 -6.29
CA SER A 271 28.75 14.06 -6.95
C SER A 271 28.17 12.74 -6.48
N ASN A 272 27.47 12.79 -5.35
CA ASN A 272 26.71 11.67 -4.83
C ASN A 272 25.60 11.33 -5.82
N ILE A 273 25.70 10.15 -6.45
CA ILE A 273 24.66 9.65 -7.34
C ILE A 273 23.50 9.17 -6.46
N ASN A 274 22.30 9.64 -6.78
CA ASN A 274 21.08 9.25 -6.12
C ASN A 274 20.58 7.91 -6.67
N LEU A 275 19.98 7.12 -5.77
CA LEU A 275 19.41 5.82 -6.07
C LEU A 275 17.99 5.77 -5.53
N LYS A 276 17.12 5.06 -6.24
CA LYS A 276 15.81 4.64 -5.77
C LYS A 276 15.83 3.13 -5.61
N ILE A 277 15.70 2.68 -4.36
CA ILE A 277 15.83 1.27 -3.98
C ILE A 277 14.48 0.81 -3.47
N LEU A 278 13.82 -0.08 -4.19
CA LEU A 278 12.59 -0.74 -3.75
C LEU A 278 12.96 -2.06 -3.09
N VAL A 279 12.38 -2.33 -1.92
CA VAL A 279 12.55 -3.56 -1.17
C VAL A 279 11.21 -4.11 -0.73
N HIS A 280 10.95 -5.40 -1.00
CA HIS A 280 9.83 -6.12 -0.42
C HIS A 280 10.23 -6.76 0.90
N LEU A 281 9.62 -6.31 1.99
CA LEU A 281 9.88 -6.77 3.34
C LEU A 281 8.75 -7.66 3.84
N GLN A 282 9.11 -8.78 4.49
CA GLN A 282 8.14 -9.73 5.02
C GLN A 282 7.11 -9.05 5.94
N GLY A 283 5.84 -9.10 5.52
CA GLY A 283 4.71 -8.54 6.28
C GLY A 283 4.64 -7.01 6.27
N PHE A 284 5.50 -6.33 5.51
CA PHE A 284 5.49 -4.88 5.32
C PHE A 284 5.28 -4.47 3.85
N GLY A 285 5.42 -5.40 2.91
CA GLY A 285 5.26 -5.12 1.49
C GLY A 285 6.42 -4.34 0.89
N ASP A 286 6.16 -3.70 -0.25
CA ASP A 286 7.14 -2.88 -0.95
C ASP A 286 7.36 -1.54 -0.21
N ARG A 287 8.63 -1.20 0.03
CA ARG A 287 9.07 0.09 0.54
C ARG A 287 10.18 0.64 -0.34
N THR A 288 10.24 1.97 -0.46
CA THR A 288 11.27 2.65 -1.26
C THR A 288 12.22 3.41 -0.35
N PHE A 289 13.51 3.36 -0.68
CA PHE A 289 14.60 3.96 0.08
C PHE A 289 15.55 4.70 -0.86
N ALA A 290 16.28 5.69 -0.33
CA ALA A 290 17.27 6.46 -1.06
C ALA A 290 18.69 5.84 -0.97
N ALA A 291 19.62 6.36 -1.76
CA ALA A 291 21.05 6.05 -1.60
C ALA A 291 21.52 6.34 -0.16
N ARG A 292 22.44 5.50 0.36
CA ARG A 292 22.98 5.55 1.73
C ARG A 292 21.96 5.34 2.87
N GLU A 293 20.68 5.22 2.54
CA GLU A 293 19.64 4.86 3.50
C GLU A 293 19.70 3.36 3.80
N TYR A 294 19.33 2.98 5.03
CA TYR A 294 19.21 1.58 5.39
C TYR A 294 17.86 1.03 4.90
N ALA A 295 17.90 0.26 3.81
CA ALA A 295 16.76 -0.38 3.20
C ALA A 295 16.46 -1.72 3.87
N GLY A 296 15.64 -1.70 4.92
CA GLY A 296 15.19 -2.90 5.62
C GLY A 296 14.77 -2.65 7.07
N THR A 297 14.71 -3.71 7.88
CA THR A 297 14.35 -3.64 9.30
C THR A 297 15.43 -4.28 10.17
N ARG A 298 16.35 -3.46 10.68
CA ARG A 298 17.48 -3.94 11.49
C ARG A 298 16.96 -4.55 12.80
N GLY A 299 17.27 -5.82 13.05
CA GLY A 299 16.99 -6.48 14.33
C GLY A 299 15.51 -6.77 14.62
N GLN A 300 14.61 -6.50 13.66
CA GLN A 300 13.17 -6.81 13.79
C GLN A 300 12.82 -8.21 13.27
N GLY A 301 13.82 -8.98 12.81
CA GLY A 301 13.62 -10.36 12.38
C GLY A 301 12.90 -10.53 11.05
N ARG A 302 12.66 -9.46 10.28
CA ARG A 302 11.99 -9.55 8.98
C ARG A 302 13.00 -9.77 7.87
N ARG A 303 12.72 -10.74 6.99
CA ARG A 303 13.53 -11.00 5.80
C ARG A 303 13.21 -10.02 4.67
N LEU A 304 14.24 -9.76 3.88
CA LEU A 304 14.11 -9.27 2.51
C LEU A 304 13.66 -10.43 1.59
N GLU A 305 12.62 -10.21 0.79
CA GLU A 305 12.11 -11.22 -0.15
C GLU A 305 12.36 -10.85 -1.62
N ALA A 306 12.37 -9.55 -1.92
CA ALA A 306 12.68 -9.02 -3.24
C ALA A 306 13.27 -7.60 -3.15
N PHE A 307 14.03 -7.19 -4.16
CA PHE A 307 14.47 -5.81 -4.31
C PHE A 307 14.61 -5.40 -5.78
N GLN A 308 14.64 -4.08 -6.00
CA GLN A 308 14.86 -3.44 -7.29
C GLN A 308 15.66 -2.16 -7.06
N ILE A 309 16.61 -1.86 -7.94
CA ILE A 309 17.48 -0.69 -7.81
C ILE A 309 17.45 0.10 -9.12
N ASN A 310 17.29 1.41 -9.01
CA ASN A 310 17.34 2.37 -10.11
C ASN A 310 18.28 3.53 -9.76
N ILE A 311 19.02 4.00 -10.76
CA ILE A 311 19.73 5.27 -10.71
C ILE A 311 18.73 6.37 -11.06
N ASP A 312 18.50 7.30 -10.14
CA ASP A 312 17.45 8.30 -10.28
C ASP A 312 17.95 9.67 -9.81
N PRO A 313 18.14 10.67 -10.70
CA PRO A 313 17.85 10.61 -12.14
C PRO A 313 18.84 9.74 -12.91
N ALA A 314 18.38 9.16 -14.02
CA ALA A 314 19.22 8.32 -14.89
C ALA A 314 20.42 9.10 -15.45
N ILE A 315 21.59 8.46 -15.48
CA ILE A 315 22.84 9.05 -15.96
C ILE A 315 23.23 8.38 -17.28
N ALA A 316 23.37 9.18 -18.34
CA ALA A 316 23.69 8.64 -19.66
C ALA A 316 25.01 7.85 -19.65
N GLY A 317 24.95 6.59 -20.10
CA GLY A 317 26.10 5.69 -20.16
C GLY A 317 26.52 5.07 -18.82
N LEU A 318 25.77 5.29 -17.74
CA LEU A 318 25.93 4.59 -16.47
C LEU A 318 24.65 3.81 -16.17
N SER A 319 24.79 2.52 -15.89
CA SER A 319 23.70 1.68 -15.40
C SER A 319 24.26 0.66 -14.42
N LEU A 320 23.39 -0.17 -13.85
CA LEU A 320 23.76 -1.22 -12.92
C LEU A 320 23.06 -2.54 -13.28
N ARG A 321 23.62 -3.65 -12.81
CA ARG A 321 22.96 -4.95 -12.81
C ARG A 321 23.26 -5.65 -11.50
N TYR A 322 22.38 -6.53 -11.10
CA TYR A 322 22.46 -7.18 -9.79
C TYR A 322 21.92 -8.59 -9.81
N MET A 323 22.37 -9.39 -8.85
CA MET A 323 21.87 -10.73 -8.61
C MET A 323 21.59 -10.94 -7.12
N ALA A 324 20.74 -11.90 -6.82
CA ALA A 324 20.44 -12.34 -5.47
C ALA A 324 20.67 -13.84 -5.32
N HIS A 325 21.04 -14.28 -4.12
CA HIS A 325 20.93 -15.67 -3.71
C HIS A 325 19.62 -15.82 -2.92
N ILE A 326 18.66 -16.56 -3.47
CA ILE A 326 17.35 -16.77 -2.86
C ILE A 326 17.32 -18.15 -2.23
N ALA A 327 16.84 -18.23 -0.98
CA ALA A 327 16.72 -19.49 -0.26
C ALA A 327 15.92 -20.54 -1.05
N ALA A 328 16.49 -21.75 -1.12
CA ALA A 328 15.95 -22.89 -1.87
C ALA A 328 15.76 -22.69 -3.39
N ILE A 329 16.26 -21.60 -3.98
CA ILE A 329 16.35 -21.40 -5.44
C ILE A 329 17.81 -21.37 -5.86
N GLY A 330 18.64 -20.61 -5.13
CA GLY A 330 20.04 -20.36 -5.46
C GLY A 330 20.26 -18.99 -6.07
N ASP A 331 21.36 -18.86 -6.82
CA ASP A 331 21.78 -17.62 -7.47
C ASP A 331 20.87 -17.29 -8.66
N THR A 332 20.35 -16.08 -8.72
CA THR A 332 19.60 -15.57 -9.88
C THR A 332 20.54 -15.18 -11.02
N PRO A 333 20.05 -15.12 -12.26
CA PRO A 333 20.75 -14.40 -13.33
C PRO A 333 21.01 -12.94 -12.95
N LEU A 334 22.03 -12.34 -13.57
CA LEU A 334 22.26 -10.90 -13.49
C LEU A 334 21.09 -10.17 -14.13
N THR A 335 20.37 -9.44 -13.30
CA THR A 335 19.15 -8.71 -13.60
C THR A 335 19.50 -7.25 -13.87
N PRO A 336 18.98 -6.64 -14.95
CA PRO A 336 19.29 -5.26 -15.29
C PRO A 336 18.65 -4.28 -14.31
N GLU A 337 19.16 -3.04 -14.31
CA GLU A 337 18.59 -1.92 -13.56
C GLU A 337 17.07 -1.80 -13.77
N GLY A 338 16.34 -1.59 -12.68
CA GLY A 338 14.89 -1.40 -12.71
C GLY A 338 14.05 -2.67 -12.77
N GLU A 339 14.65 -3.85 -12.87
CA GLU A 339 13.91 -5.12 -12.82
C GLU A 339 13.92 -5.72 -11.42
N LEU A 340 12.80 -6.34 -11.00
CA LEU A 340 12.71 -6.92 -9.66
C LEU A 340 13.50 -8.24 -9.59
N VAL A 341 14.35 -8.38 -8.56
CA VAL A 341 14.98 -9.66 -8.21
C VAL A 341 14.38 -10.19 -6.89
N GLY A 342 14.09 -11.48 -6.82
CA GLY A 342 13.42 -12.11 -5.67
C GLY A 342 11.96 -12.45 -5.92
N GLU A 343 11.27 -12.95 -4.89
CA GLU A 343 9.88 -13.38 -4.97
C GLU A 343 9.04 -12.76 -3.85
N ARG A 344 8.14 -11.83 -4.20
CA ARG A 344 7.22 -11.21 -3.23
C ARG A 344 6.28 -12.25 -2.63
N GLY A 345 6.17 -12.30 -1.30
CA GLY A 345 5.13 -13.06 -0.59
C GLY A 345 5.22 -14.59 -0.71
N LYS A 346 6.27 -15.14 -1.35
CA LYS A 346 6.46 -16.60 -1.48
C LYS A 346 7.23 -17.23 -0.31
N ASN A 347 7.41 -16.48 0.78
CA ASN A 347 8.15 -16.91 1.97
C ASN A 347 9.60 -17.35 1.70
N ARG A 348 10.26 -16.78 0.68
CA ARG A 348 11.67 -17.04 0.40
C ARG A 348 12.51 -15.84 0.75
N GLN A 349 13.50 -16.02 1.64
CA GLN A 349 14.45 -14.95 1.95
C GLN A 349 15.55 -14.83 0.88
N ILE A 350 16.04 -13.61 0.75
CA ILE A 350 17.35 -13.34 0.14
C ILE A 350 18.43 -13.56 1.20
N GLU A 351 19.45 -14.34 0.87
CA GLU A 351 20.59 -14.64 1.77
C GLU A 351 21.85 -13.87 1.38
N GLY A 352 21.93 -13.40 0.13
CA GLY A 352 23.04 -12.60 -0.38
C GLY A 352 22.74 -11.92 -1.70
N LEU A 353 23.60 -10.98 -2.09
CA LEU A 353 23.48 -10.22 -3.32
C LEU A 353 24.84 -9.77 -3.85
N ALA A 354 24.88 -9.44 -5.14
CA ALA A 354 26.01 -8.76 -5.77
C ALA A 354 25.48 -7.68 -6.72
N ILE A 355 26.13 -6.51 -6.74
CA ILE A 355 25.72 -5.36 -7.54
C ILE A 355 26.95 -4.84 -8.27
N GLU A 356 26.86 -4.66 -9.58
CA GLU A 356 27.94 -4.13 -10.40
C GLU A 356 27.45 -3.00 -11.32
N LEU A 357 28.34 -2.03 -11.57
CA LEU A 357 28.10 -0.95 -12.52
C LEU A 357 28.47 -1.38 -13.93
N ILE A 358 27.67 -0.96 -14.91
CA ILE A 358 27.87 -1.24 -16.33
C ILE A 358 27.71 0.03 -17.16
N GLY A 359 28.15 -0.06 -18.42
CA GLY A 359 28.08 1.04 -19.39
C GLY A 359 29.39 1.85 -19.49
N PRO A 360 29.48 2.75 -20.48
CA PRO A 360 30.70 3.54 -20.76
C PRO A 360 31.23 4.37 -19.59
N GLN A 361 30.37 4.80 -18.67
CA GLN A 361 30.73 5.63 -17.51
C GLN A 361 31.08 4.81 -16.27
N ALA A 362 30.80 3.51 -16.23
CA ALA A 362 31.07 2.66 -15.05
C ALA A 362 32.53 2.71 -14.54
N PRO A 363 33.57 2.84 -15.39
CA PRO A 363 34.95 2.97 -14.90
C PRO A 363 35.19 4.17 -13.98
N ASN A 364 34.40 5.24 -14.12
CA ASN A 364 34.54 6.48 -13.36
C ASN A 364 33.88 6.43 -11.97
N TYR A 365 33.18 5.34 -11.64
CA TYR A 365 32.41 5.21 -10.41
C TYR A 365 32.67 3.87 -9.71
N THR A 366 32.34 3.82 -8.42
CA THR A 366 32.31 2.60 -7.61
C THR A 366 30.95 2.51 -6.92
N VAL A 367 30.30 1.34 -7.05
CA VAL A 367 29.13 1.01 -6.21
C VAL A 367 29.61 0.32 -4.94
N PHE A 368 29.12 0.80 -3.81
CA PHE A 368 29.37 0.26 -2.48
C PHE A 368 28.07 -0.24 -1.88
N TYR A 369 28.12 -1.39 -1.21
CA TYR A 369 26.97 -1.95 -0.55
C TYR A 369 27.34 -2.81 0.65
N THR A 370 26.45 -2.85 1.64
CA THR A 370 26.56 -3.71 2.82
C THR A 370 25.18 -4.28 3.15
N ALA A 371 25.15 -5.41 3.84
CA ALA A 371 23.93 -6.08 4.28
C ALA A 371 23.97 -6.38 5.78
N HIS A 372 22.81 -6.38 6.41
CA HIS A 372 22.62 -6.93 7.75
C HIS A 372 22.09 -8.35 7.63
N ILE A 373 22.86 -9.33 8.10
CA ILE A 373 22.53 -10.74 8.04
C ILE A 373 22.05 -11.22 9.41
N GLN A 374 20.96 -11.99 9.42
CA GLN A 374 20.44 -12.61 10.63
C GLN A 374 21.57 -13.32 11.41
N ASN A 375 21.62 -13.07 12.72
CA ASN A 375 22.57 -13.66 13.67
C ASN A 375 24.06 -13.36 13.40
N LYS A 376 24.40 -12.61 12.33
CA LYS A 376 25.77 -12.20 12.01
C LYS A 376 25.98 -10.69 12.09
N GLY A 377 24.91 -9.90 11.92
CA GLY A 377 24.98 -8.46 11.94
C GLY A 377 25.36 -7.86 10.58
N ASP A 378 25.87 -6.63 10.61
CA ASP A 378 26.34 -5.93 9.41
C ASP A 378 27.62 -6.59 8.89
N VAL A 379 27.66 -6.96 7.61
CA VAL A 379 28.87 -7.46 6.96
C VAL A 379 29.74 -6.33 6.44
N PRO A 380 31.06 -6.56 6.22
CA PRO A 380 31.93 -5.59 5.57
C PRO A 380 31.35 -5.06 4.26
N VAL A 381 31.69 -3.83 3.90
CA VAL A 381 31.26 -3.22 2.65
C VAL A 381 31.86 -3.99 1.47
N CYS A 382 30.99 -4.39 0.55
CA CYS A 382 31.32 -5.00 -0.73
C CYS A 382 31.26 -3.94 -1.83
N THR A 383 32.00 -4.17 -2.90
CA THR A 383 32.10 -3.24 -4.03
C THR A 383 32.02 -3.96 -5.37
N ASN A 384 31.48 -3.29 -6.40
CA ASN A 384 31.56 -3.68 -7.82
C ASN A 384 31.54 -5.21 -8.10
N GLY A 385 30.40 -5.86 -7.80
CA GLY A 385 30.18 -7.28 -8.12
C GLY A 385 30.65 -8.25 -7.03
N GLU A 386 31.31 -7.78 -5.98
CA GLU A 386 31.66 -8.61 -4.82
C GLU A 386 30.41 -9.19 -4.13
N TYR A 387 30.48 -10.45 -3.72
CA TYR A 387 29.33 -11.08 -3.09
C TYR A 387 29.15 -10.63 -1.64
N CYS A 388 27.97 -10.08 -1.32
CA CYS A 388 27.59 -9.59 0.00
C CYS A 388 26.47 -10.47 0.58
N GLY A 389 26.79 -11.37 1.51
CA GLY A 389 25.81 -12.28 2.10
C GLY A 389 26.35 -13.64 2.52
N THR A 390 25.43 -14.60 2.61
CA THR A 390 25.73 -16.02 2.78
C THR A 390 25.04 -16.84 1.69
N LYS A 391 25.64 -17.97 1.29
CA LYS A 391 25.02 -18.95 0.38
C LYS A 391 24.65 -20.22 1.13
N GLY A 392 23.39 -20.63 1.05
CA GLY A 392 22.91 -21.91 1.57
C GLY A 392 22.99 -22.07 3.09
N GLN A 393 23.14 -20.97 3.85
CA GLN A 393 23.26 -21.02 5.31
C GLN A 393 21.90 -20.81 6.00
N GLY A 394 20.83 -20.53 5.25
CA GLY A 394 19.51 -20.25 5.83
C GLY A 394 19.43 -18.89 6.54
N LEU A 395 20.47 -18.06 6.45
CA LEU A 395 20.53 -16.76 7.11
C LEU A 395 20.01 -15.68 6.17
N ARG A 396 18.87 -15.10 6.53
CA ARG A 396 18.25 -14.02 5.76
C ARG A 396 19.06 -12.72 5.86
N ILE A 397 19.00 -11.92 4.80
CA ILE A 397 19.26 -10.49 4.87
C ILE A 397 18.03 -9.80 5.46
N GLU A 398 18.25 -8.93 6.44
CA GLU A 398 17.20 -8.11 7.08
C GLU A 398 17.19 -6.67 6.56
N GLY A 399 18.27 -6.24 5.91
CA GLY A 399 18.36 -4.96 5.25
C GLY A 399 19.70 -4.75 4.57
N MET A 400 19.78 -3.72 3.73
CA MET A 400 20.99 -3.36 3.01
C MET A 400 21.16 -1.84 2.93
N LYS A 401 22.37 -1.40 2.62
CA LYS A 401 22.68 0.00 2.29
C LYS A 401 23.49 0.02 1.02
N ILE A 402 23.14 0.89 0.07
CA ILE A 402 23.77 0.99 -1.25
C ILE A 402 24.06 2.45 -1.56
N TRP A 403 25.23 2.74 -2.13
CA TRP A 403 25.58 4.06 -2.63
C TRP A 403 26.63 3.98 -3.73
N ILE A 404 26.74 5.05 -4.53
CA ILE A 404 27.73 5.16 -5.60
C ILE A 404 28.55 6.42 -5.37
N GLU A 405 29.86 6.30 -5.58
CA GLU A 405 30.82 7.42 -5.51
C GLU A 405 31.66 7.47 -6.77
N ALA A 406 32.08 8.68 -7.16
CA ALA A 406 33.07 8.87 -8.22
C ALA A 406 34.45 8.37 -7.74
N LYS A 407 35.24 7.81 -8.65
CA LYS A 407 36.62 7.38 -8.37
C LYS A 407 37.62 8.53 -8.38
#